data_AF-A0A1V5QQG4-F1
#
_entry.id   AF-A0A1V5QQG4-F1
#
_cell.length_a   1.000
_cell.length_b   1.000
_cell.length_c   1.000
_cell.angle_alpha   90.00
_cell.angle_beta   90.00
_cell.angle_gamma   90.00
#
_symmetry.space_group_name_H-M   'P 1'
#
loop_
_entity.id
_entity.type
_entity.pdbx_description
1 polymer ?
#
loop_
_entity_poly.entity_id
_entity_poly.type
_entity_poly.pdbx_seq_one_letter_code
_entity_poly.pdbx_strand_id
1 'polypeptide(L)'
;MGEGLELILEFDFFGALSGTDLALTIALVLLIIYFLWIYAWAKKQVGATTGLLLAILITWLLFYNFTELIWVPFILYIWSIFGKDLLEKVPKSKW
;
A
#
# COMPACT_ATOMS: atom_id res chain seq x y z
N MET A 1 28.93 3.39 -11.23
CA MET A 1 27.69 3.06 -11.98
C MET A 1 27.57 1.54 -11.97
N GLY A 2 26.72 0.97 -11.12
CA GLY A 2 26.58 -0.49 -11.07
C GLY A 2 25.59 -1.02 -10.03
N GLU A 3 25.44 -0.37 -8.88
CA GLU A 3 24.70 -0.99 -7.76
C GLU A 3 23.20 -0.64 -7.71
N GLY A 4 22.78 0.47 -8.34
CA GLY A 4 21.38 0.90 -8.33
C GLY A 4 20.45 0.15 -9.29
N LEU A 5 21.01 -0.63 -10.23
CA LEU A 5 20.25 -1.39 -11.23
C LEU A 5 19.97 -2.84 -10.81
N GLU A 6 20.73 -3.38 -9.86
CA GLU A 6 20.53 -4.76 -9.38
C GLU A 6 19.32 -4.87 -8.44
N LEU A 7 19.02 -3.81 -7.67
CA LEU A 7 17.79 -3.73 -6.85
C LEU A 7 16.50 -3.70 -7.69
N ILE A 8 16.58 -3.43 -8.99
CA ILE A 8 15.43 -3.36 -9.89
C ILE A 8 15.15 -4.74 -10.54
N LEU A 9 16.08 -5.69 -10.51
CA LEU A 9 16.00 -6.93 -11.30
C LEU A 9 15.78 -8.24 -10.53
N GLU A 10 15.75 -8.24 -9.19
CA GLU A 10 15.43 -9.46 -8.41
C GLU A 10 14.09 -9.38 -7.65
N PHE A 11 13.09 -8.67 -8.20
CA PHE A 11 11.72 -8.92 -7.74
C PHE A 11 11.22 -10.23 -8.36
N ASP A 12 11.46 -11.35 -7.67
CA ASP A 12 10.94 -12.66 -8.07
C ASP A 12 9.43 -12.75 -7.84
N PHE A 13 8.69 -12.08 -8.73
CA PHE A 13 7.24 -12.05 -8.76
C PHE A 13 6.64 -13.46 -8.82
N PHE A 14 7.26 -14.36 -9.59
CA PHE A 14 6.78 -15.73 -9.73
C PHE A 14 7.07 -16.57 -8.48
N GLY A 15 8.22 -16.36 -7.83
CA GLY A 15 8.51 -16.87 -6.49
C GLY A 15 7.46 -16.43 -5.47
N ALA A 16 7.12 -15.13 -5.46
CA ALA A 16 6.05 -14.56 -4.62
C ALA A 16 4.72 -15.27 -4.79
N LEU A 17 4.33 -15.51 -6.05
CA LEU A 17 3.06 -16.17 -6.41
C LEU A 17 3.08 -17.66 -6.09
N SER A 18 4.25 -18.29 -6.15
CA SER A 18 4.43 -19.71 -5.80
C SER A 18 4.40 -19.97 -4.29
N GLY A 19 4.45 -18.92 -3.46
CA GLY A 19 4.37 -19.01 -2.00
C GLY A 19 5.61 -19.62 -1.34
N THR A 20 6.73 -19.69 -2.06
CA THR A 20 8.00 -20.26 -1.58
C THR A 20 8.71 -19.35 -0.58
N ASP A 21 8.45 -18.04 -0.63
CA ASP A 21 8.96 -17.04 0.32
C ASP A 21 7.80 -16.25 0.94
N LEU A 22 7.53 -16.52 2.23
CA LEU A 22 6.43 -15.90 2.98
C LEU A 22 6.59 -14.37 3.12
N ALA A 23 7.82 -13.87 3.27
CA ALA A 23 8.05 -12.43 3.40
C ALA A 23 7.77 -11.73 2.07
N LEU A 24 8.20 -12.31 0.96
CA LEU A 24 8.01 -11.78 -0.38
C LEU A 24 6.53 -11.84 -0.80
N THR A 25 5.82 -12.94 -0.48
CA THR A 25 4.37 -13.05 -0.70
C THR A 25 3.59 -12.00 0.10
N ILE A 26 3.92 -11.77 1.38
CA ILE A 26 3.26 -10.74 2.20
C ILE A 26 3.51 -9.34 1.63
N ALA A 27 4.75 -9.03 1.24
CA ALA A 27 5.09 -7.75 0.62
C ALA A 27 4.30 -7.51 -0.67
N LEU A 28 4.11 -8.55 -1.49
CA LEU A 28 3.34 -8.49 -2.72
C LEU A 28 1.84 -8.25 -2.45
N VAL A 29 1.27 -8.95 -1.47
CA VAL A 29 -0.12 -8.75 -1.03
C VAL A 29 -0.33 -7.31 -0.54
N LEU A 30 0.59 -6.79 0.27
CA LEU A 30 0.55 -5.40 0.71
C LEU A 30 0.60 -4.45 -0.48
N LEU A 31 1.55 -4.60 -1.39
CA LEU A 31 1.66 -3.75 -2.58
C LEU A 31 0.36 -3.70 -3.41
N ILE A 32 -0.33 -4.83 -3.58
CA ILE A 32 -1.62 -4.88 -4.27
C ILE A 32 -2.71 -4.12 -3.50
N ILE A 33 -2.80 -4.31 -2.18
CA ILE A 33 -3.76 -3.59 -1.34
C ILE A 33 -3.52 -2.09 -1.41
N TYR A 34 -2.26 -1.66 -1.37
CA TYR A 34 -1.85 -0.26 -1.54
C TYR A 34 -2.28 0.31 -2.88
N PHE A 35 -1.94 -0.40 -3.95
CA PHE A 35 -2.27 0.02 -5.30
C PHE A 35 -3.78 0.17 -5.47
N LEU A 36 -4.57 -0.79 -4.99
CA LEU A 36 -6.03 -0.74 -5.05
C LEU A 36 -6.59 0.43 -4.24
N TRP A 37 -6.03 0.71 -3.07
CA TRP A 37 -6.46 1.84 -2.24
C TRP A 37 -6.16 3.19 -2.91
N ILE A 38 -4.94 3.37 -3.39
CA ILE A 38 -4.51 4.57 -4.13
C ILE A 38 -5.35 4.72 -5.40
N TYR A 39 -5.60 3.63 -6.12
CA TYR A 39 -6.44 3.65 -7.32
C TYR A 39 -7.88 4.00 -7.01
N ALA A 40 -8.48 3.45 -5.95
CA ALA A 40 -9.83 3.79 -5.53
C ALA A 40 -9.96 5.28 -5.15
N TRP A 41 -8.94 5.84 -4.51
CA TRP A 41 -8.86 7.27 -4.22
C TRP A 41 -8.67 8.09 -5.50
N ALA A 42 -7.67 7.77 -6.33
CA ALA A 42 -7.35 8.49 -7.57
C ALA A 42 -8.52 8.47 -8.56
N LYS A 43 -9.20 7.33 -8.69
CA LYS A 43 -10.42 7.18 -9.51
C LYS A 43 -11.51 8.17 -9.11
N LYS A 44 -11.67 8.48 -7.83
CA LYS A 44 -12.66 9.46 -7.34
C LYS A 44 -12.27 10.90 -7.64
N GLN A 45 -10.98 11.20 -7.78
CA GLN A 45 -10.49 12.56 -8.02
C GLN A 45 -10.44 12.92 -9.50
N VAL A 46 -9.88 12.04 -10.33
CA VAL A 46 -9.53 12.35 -11.74
C VAL A 46 -10.20 11.43 -12.77
N GLY A 47 -11.06 10.50 -12.32
CA GLY A 47 -11.72 9.50 -13.18
C GLY A 47 -10.91 8.21 -13.35
N ALA A 48 -11.52 7.18 -13.94
CA ALA A 48 -10.94 5.82 -13.97
C ALA A 48 -9.64 5.72 -14.79
N THR A 49 -9.63 6.24 -16.01
CA THR A 49 -8.48 6.11 -16.92
C THR A 49 -7.27 6.91 -16.43
N THR A 50 -7.48 8.18 -16.09
CA THR A 50 -6.43 9.07 -15.55
C THR A 50 -6.03 8.65 -14.13
N GLY A 51 -6.97 8.16 -13.33
CA GLY A 51 -6.74 7.68 -11.98
C GLY A 51 -5.87 6.43 -11.93
N LEU A 52 -5.93 5.57 -12.96
CA LEU A 52 -5.04 4.41 -13.06
C LEU A 52 -3.58 4.85 -13.24
N LEU A 53 -3.33 5.76 -14.19
CA LEU A 53 -1.99 6.32 -14.42
C LEU A 53 -1.45 7.02 -13.17
N LEU A 54 -2.30 7.82 -12.52
CA LEU A 54 -1.95 8.50 -11.28
C LEU A 54 -1.65 7.51 -10.14
N ALA A 55 -2.42 6.43 -10.04
CA ALA A 55 -2.19 5.41 -9.01
C ALA A 55 -0.91 4.63 -9.23
N ILE A 56 -0.58 4.28 -10.49
CA ILE A 56 0.70 3.65 -10.84
C ILE A 56 1.85 4.59 -10.47
N LEU A 57 1.75 5.86 -10.83
CA LEU A 57 2.78 6.86 -10.55
C LEU A 57 2.99 7.04 -9.03
N ILE A 58 1.90 7.21 -8.28
CA ILE A 58 1.95 7.40 -6.81
C ILE A 58 2.48 6.14 -6.12
N THR A 59 2.02 4.95 -6.52
CA THR A 59 2.49 3.68 -5.95
C THR A 59 3.98 3.47 -6.23
N TRP A 60 4.43 3.76 -7.45
CA TRP A 60 5.84 3.71 -7.79
C TRP A 60 6.66 4.73 -6.98
N LEU A 61 6.20 5.98 -6.86
CA LEU A 61 6.90 7.00 -6.07
C LEU A 61 7.03 6.62 -4.59
N LEU A 62 5.97 6.03 -4.02
CA LEU A 62 5.93 5.55 -2.63
C LEU A 62 6.89 4.39 -2.39
N PHE A 63 6.90 3.38 -3.26
CA PHE A 63 7.73 2.20 -3.04
C PHE A 63 9.21 2.43 -3.35
N TYR A 64 9.52 3.23 -4.37
CA TYR A 64 10.90 3.40 -4.86
C TYR A 64 11.60 4.66 -4.37
N ASN A 65 10.87 5.73 -4.07
CA ASN A 65 11.47 7.03 -3.70
C ASN A 65 11.27 7.36 -2.22
N PHE A 66 10.15 6.93 -1.63
CA PHE A 66 9.80 7.24 -0.24
C PHE A 66 9.30 6.01 0.51
N THR A 67 10.16 5.00 0.66
CA THR A 67 9.83 3.73 1.34
C THR A 67 9.26 3.94 2.75
N GLU A 68 9.66 5.02 3.43
CA GLU A 68 9.10 5.40 4.75
C GLU A 68 7.63 5.84 4.70
N LEU A 69 7.18 6.44 3.59
CA LEU A 69 5.79 6.89 3.44
C LEU A 69 4.83 5.73 3.17
N ILE A 70 5.33 4.53 2.86
CA ILE A 70 4.50 3.32 2.81
C ILE A 70 3.80 3.13 4.16
N TRP A 71 4.36 3.54 5.29
CA TRP A 71 3.69 3.36 6.58
C TRP A 71 2.44 4.22 6.75
N VAL A 72 2.29 5.34 6.01
CA VAL A 72 1.17 6.27 6.19
C VAL A 72 -0.18 5.63 5.84
N PRO A 73 -0.37 5.01 4.66
CA PRO A 73 -1.62 4.31 4.38
C PRO A 73 -1.81 3.04 5.21
N PHE A 74 -0.73 2.46 5.75
CA PHE A 74 -0.78 1.23 6.57
C PHE A 74 -1.45 1.56 7.89
N ILE A 75 -0.98 2.64 8.52
CA ILE A 75 -1.54 3.19 9.74
C ILE A 75 -2.98 3.63 9.51
N LEU A 76 -3.27 4.31 8.39
CA LEU A 76 -4.65 4.70 8.04
C LEU A 76 -5.56 3.50 7.79
N TYR A 77 -5.04 2.42 7.20
CA TYR A 77 -5.78 1.18 6.97
C TYR A 77 -6.09 0.46 8.29
N ILE A 78 -5.10 0.31 9.18
CA ILE A 78 -5.30 -0.22 10.53
C ILE A 78 -6.30 0.66 11.28
N TRP A 79 -6.18 1.99 11.21
CA TRP A 79 -7.14 2.90 11.83
C TRP A 79 -8.54 2.77 11.22
N SER A 80 -8.66 2.53 9.91
CA SER A 80 -9.96 2.34 9.27
C SER A 80 -10.65 1.04 9.70
N ILE A 81 -9.89 -0.01 9.99
CA ILE A 81 -10.41 -1.30 10.47
C ILE A 81 -10.74 -1.24 11.96
N PHE A 82 -9.80 -0.78 12.77
CA PHE A 82 -9.90 -0.85 14.23
C PHE A 82 -10.45 0.43 14.88
N GLY A 83 -10.35 1.57 14.22
CA GLY A 83 -10.67 2.87 14.82
C GLY A 83 -12.15 3.05 15.15
N LYS A 84 -13.06 2.40 14.42
CA LYS A 84 -14.51 2.46 14.74
C LYS A 84 -14.84 1.65 15.99
N ASP A 85 -14.31 0.44 16.10
CA ASP A 85 -14.57 -0.45 17.24
C ASP A 85 -13.91 0.03 18.54
N LEU A 86 -12.76 0.71 18.46
CA LEU A 86 -12.08 1.28 19.63
C LEU A 86 -12.77 2.56 20.14
N LEU A 87 -13.33 3.38 19.26
CA LEU A 87 -14.04 4.61 19.64
C LEU A 87 -15.44 4.34 20.16
N GLU A 88 -16.15 3.32 19.68
CA GLU A 88 -17.45 2.92 20.23
C GLU A 88 -17.36 2.34 21.64
N LYS A 89 -16.19 1.80 22.03
CA LYS A 89 -15.94 1.29 23.39
C LYS A 89 -15.48 2.33 24.39
N VAL A 90 -15.36 3.61 24.02
CA VAL A 90 -15.16 4.67 25.02
C VAL A 90 -16.54 5.03 25.57
N PRO A 91 -16.91 4.60 26.80
CA PRO A 91 -18.15 5.04 27.40
C PRO A 91 -18.09 6.57 27.47
N LYS A 92 -19.05 7.25 26.85
CA LYS A 92 -19.30 8.67 27.11
C LYS A 92 -19.50 8.81 28.62
N SER A 93 -18.44 9.15 29.35
CA SER A 93 -18.59 9.49 30.77
C SER A 93 -19.47 10.73 30.79
N LYS A 94 -20.71 10.54 31.24
CA LYS A 94 -21.63 11.64 31.56
C LYS A 94 -20.91 12.56 32.55
N TRP A 95 -20.54 13.74 32.07
CA TRP A 95 -20.31 14.93 32.88
C TRP A 95 -21.40 15.93 32.50
#